data_AF-A0A916NJ13-F1
#
_entry.id   AF-A0A916NJ13-F1
#
_cell.length_a   1.000
_cell.length_b   1.000
_cell.length_c   1.000
_cell.angle_alpha   90.00
_cell.angle_beta   90.00
_cell.angle_gamma   90.00
#
_symmetry.space_group_name_H-M   'P 1'
#
loop_
_entity.id
_entity.type
_entity.pdbx_description
1 polymer ?
#
loop_
_entity_poly.entity_id
_entity_poly.type
_entity_poly.pdbx_seq_one_letter_code
_entity_poly.pdbx_strand_id
1 'polypeptide(L)'
;MNDKVINIGAKVVMILIIVGGVILSGIIMSYGNPKGYTDKDIYALGKEVAIKEGKNKEYDQQKLDDFITETGTKIKNDMMEEQDGHVFTAIIFTRVVLILAVVLIAVALIIGLIGEPKKYIKGLAGVVGLGILIFIIWQTSTDVLPDTLVAKNNDLLAEGKEPIYDAEGMKLAGGAITSAIVLIFIAVAAWIGSAVYKVVKS
;
A
#
# COMPACT_ATOMS: atom_id res chain seq x y z
N MET A 1 3.41 -20.12 -29.85
CA MET A 1 2.55 -19.08 -29.23
C MET A 1 3.04 -17.74 -29.74
N ASN A 2 2.16 -16.83 -30.18
CA ASN A 2 2.61 -15.61 -30.89
C ASN A 2 3.18 -14.58 -29.90
N ASP A 3 4.47 -14.27 -29.99
CA ASP A 3 5.19 -13.38 -29.05
C ASP A 3 4.52 -12.00 -28.90
N LYS A 4 3.84 -11.53 -29.94
CA LYS A 4 3.04 -10.30 -29.89
C LYS A 4 1.88 -10.37 -28.91
N VAL A 5 1.20 -11.51 -28.82
CA VAL A 5 0.04 -11.72 -27.93
C VAL A 5 0.50 -11.78 -26.47
N ILE A 6 1.62 -12.44 -26.19
CA ILE A 6 2.22 -12.51 -24.85
C ILE A 6 2.66 -11.12 -24.37
N ASN A 7 3.30 -10.35 -25.24
CA ASN A 7 3.79 -9.00 -24.91
C ASN A 7 2.63 -8.01 -24.67
N ILE A 8 1.56 -8.08 -25.47
CA ILE A 8 0.36 -7.25 -25.27
C ILE A 8 -0.34 -7.66 -23.97
N GLY A 9 -0.55 -8.95 -23.73
CA GLY A 9 -1.19 -9.44 -22.51
C GLY A 9 -0.43 -9.01 -21.24
N ALA A 10 0.90 -9.16 -21.23
CA ALA A 10 1.73 -8.73 -20.11
C ALA A 10 1.64 -7.21 -19.85
N LYS A 11 1.64 -6.39 -20.92
CA LYS A 11 1.50 -4.93 -20.79
C LYS A 11 0.14 -4.52 -20.23
N VAL A 12 -0.94 -5.14 -20.70
CA VAL A 12 -2.29 -4.86 -20.21
C VAL A 12 -2.41 -5.20 -18.72
N VAL A 13 -1.93 -6.38 -18.32
CA VAL A 13 -1.91 -6.79 -16.90
C VAL A 13 -1.10 -5.79 -16.07
N MET A 14 0.08 -5.37 -16.54
CA MET A 14 0.91 -4.37 -15.84
C MET A 14 0.18 -3.04 -15.66
N ILE A 15 -0.46 -2.53 -16.72
CA ILE A 15 -1.23 -1.29 -16.67
C ILE A 15 -2.37 -1.39 -15.66
N LEU A 16 -3.11 -2.51 -15.66
CA LEU A 16 -4.21 -2.73 -14.71
C LEU A 16 -3.71 -2.73 -13.25
N ILE A 17 -2.56 -3.37 -12.99
CA ILE A 17 -1.95 -3.38 -11.64
C ILE A 17 -1.56 -1.98 -11.22
N ILE A 18 -0.90 -1.22 -12.10
CA ILE A 18 -0.46 0.15 -11.81
C ILE A 18 -1.66 1.06 -11.58
N VAL A 19 -2.64 1.05 -12.48
CA VAL A 19 -3.85 1.88 -12.38
C VAL A 19 -4.65 1.52 -11.13
N GLY A 20 -4.85 0.23 -10.85
CA GLY A 20 -5.53 -0.23 -9.63
C GLY A 20 -4.82 0.24 -8.36
N GLY A 21 -3.49 0.12 -8.32
CA GLY A 21 -2.68 0.60 -7.19
C GLY A 21 -2.77 2.12 -6.99
N VAL A 22 -2.73 2.91 -8.08
CA VAL A 22 -2.88 4.38 -8.02
C VAL A 22 -4.26 4.78 -7.52
N ILE A 23 -5.32 4.14 -8.02
CA ILE A 23 -6.70 4.41 -7.58
C ILE A 23 -6.86 4.09 -6.09
N LEU A 24 -6.44 2.90 -5.65
CA LEU A 24 -6.50 2.51 -4.23
C LEU A 24 -5.71 3.48 -3.34
N SER A 25 -4.52 3.88 -3.76
CA SER A 25 -3.71 4.86 -3.04
C SER A 25 -4.41 6.21 -2.94
N GLY A 26 -5.01 6.69 -4.04
CA GLY A 26 -5.76 7.93 -4.08
C GLY A 26 -6.98 7.92 -3.14
N ILE A 27 -7.71 6.80 -3.09
CA ILE A 27 -8.84 6.60 -2.17
C ILE A 27 -8.36 6.63 -0.72
N ILE A 28 -7.30 5.90 -0.36
CA ILE A 28 -6.79 5.89 1.03
C ILE A 28 -6.33 7.29 1.44
N MET A 29 -5.66 8.02 0.54
CA MET A 29 -5.20 9.38 0.77
C MET A 29 -6.33 10.40 0.86
N SER A 30 -7.48 10.19 0.20
CA SER A 30 -8.59 11.15 0.25
C SER A 30 -9.23 11.27 1.64
N TYR A 31 -9.05 10.26 2.49
CA TYR A 31 -9.48 10.31 3.90
C TYR A 31 -8.50 11.06 4.81
N GLY A 32 -7.34 11.48 4.32
CA GLY A 32 -6.33 12.18 5.12
C GLY A 32 -5.73 11.29 6.21
N ASN A 33 -5.46 11.88 7.38
CA ASN A 33 -4.92 11.17 8.55
C ASN A 33 -5.80 11.40 9.78
N PRO A 34 -7.00 10.81 9.84
CA PRO A 34 -7.93 11.02 10.95
C PRO A 34 -7.35 10.54 12.30
N LYS A 35 -6.40 9.59 12.28
CA LYS A 35 -5.63 9.17 13.46
C LYS A 35 -4.76 10.29 14.04
N GLY A 36 -4.33 11.24 13.21
CA GLY A 36 -3.53 12.40 13.60
C GLY A 36 -4.35 13.65 13.92
N TYR A 37 -5.68 13.59 13.86
CA TYR A 37 -6.53 14.76 14.13
C TYR A 37 -6.50 15.16 15.60
N THR A 38 -6.21 16.43 15.83
CA THR A 38 -6.28 17.09 17.12
C THR A 38 -7.71 17.49 17.46
N ASP A 39 -7.97 17.84 18.71
CA ASP A 39 -9.30 18.34 19.13
C ASP A 39 -9.77 19.55 18.30
N LYS A 40 -8.83 20.37 17.81
CA LYS A 40 -9.15 21.50 16.92
C LYS A 40 -9.65 21.04 15.56
N ASP A 41 -9.08 19.97 15.02
CA ASP A 41 -9.49 19.40 13.73
C ASP A 41 -10.87 18.74 13.86
N ILE A 42 -11.08 18.00 14.95
CA ILE A 42 -12.36 17.38 15.30
C ILE A 42 -13.45 18.45 15.46
N TYR A 43 -13.16 19.52 16.21
CA TYR A 43 -14.08 20.63 16.39
C TYR A 43 -14.39 21.36 15.07
N ALA A 44 -13.40 21.53 14.20
CA ALA A 44 -13.61 22.15 12.88
C ALA A 44 -14.55 21.33 12.00
N LEU A 45 -14.41 19.99 11.99
CA LEU A 45 -15.31 19.08 11.27
C LEU A 45 -16.76 19.20 11.76
N GLY A 46 -16.95 19.12 13.08
CA GLY A 46 -18.29 19.24 13.68
C GLY A 46 -18.91 20.63 13.44
N LYS A 47 -18.09 21.69 13.50
CA LYS A 47 -18.54 23.06 13.23
C LYS A 47 -19.00 23.25 11.80
N GLU A 48 -18.32 22.64 10.83
CA GLU A 48 -18.75 22.69 9.42
C GLU A 48 -20.14 22.09 9.24
N VAL A 49 -20.41 20.95 9.88
CA VAL A 49 -21.74 20.31 9.85
C VAL A 49 -22.77 21.14 10.58
N ALA A 50 -22.46 21.67 11.77
CA ALA A 50 -23.36 22.54 12.53
C ALA A 50 -23.77 23.80 11.73
N ILE A 51 -22.87 24.34 10.89
CA ILE A 51 -23.17 25.45 9.98
C ILE A 51 -24.07 24.98 8.82
N LYS A 52 -23.76 23.84 8.20
CA LYS A 52 -24.55 23.29 7.08
C LYS A 52 -25.97 22.94 7.48
N GLU A 53 -26.16 22.41 8.69
CA GLU A 53 -27.46 22.02 9.23
C GLU A 53 -28.22 23.16 9.92
N GLY A 54 -27.62 24.36 10.00
CA GLY A 54 -28.24 25.52 10.63
C GLY A 54 -28.37 25.43 12.16
N LYS A 55 -27.71 24.46 12.80
CA LYS A 55 -27.75 24.23 14.26
C LYS A 55 -27.16 25.38 15.07
N ASN A 56 -26.25 26.13 14.45
CA ASN A 56 -25.72 27.39 14.97
C ASN A 56 -26.78 28.48 15.24
N LYS A 57 -28.02 28.34 14.73
CA LYS A 57 -29.15 29.25 15.01
C LYS A 57 -30.20 28.67 15.94
N GLU A 58 -30.23 27.35 16.10
CA GLU A 58 -31.22 26.63 16.92
C GLU A 58 -30.74 26.35 18.34
N TYR A 59 -29.43 26.10 18.51
CA TYR A 59 -28.86 25.65 19.76
C TYR A 59 -28.33 26.81 20.60
N ASP A 60 -28.52 26.69 21.92
CA ASP A 60 -27.74 27.47 22.87
C ASP A 60 -26.26 27.07 22.80
N GLN A 61 -25.39 27.90 23.36
CA GLN A 61 -23.95 27.75 23.20
C GLN A 61 -23.42 26.42 23.76
N GLN A 62 -24.01 25.91 24.85
CA GLN A 62 -23.61 24.63 25.43
C GLN A 62 -24.03 23.46 24.54
N LYS A 63 -25.28 23.44 24.08
CA LYS A 63 -25.77 22.42 23.14
C LYS A 63 -25.06 22.46 21.80
N LEU A 64 -24.63 23.65 21.35
CA LEU A 64 -23.88 23.81 20.12
C LEU A 64 -22.47 23.20 20.25
N ASP A 65 -21.77 23.47 21.34
CA ASP A 65 -20.44 22.92 21.60
C ASP A 65 -20.48 21.40 21.79
N ASP A 66 -21.50 20.88 22.50
CA ASP A 66 -21.72 19.44 22.65
C ASP A 66 -21.99 18.77 21.29
N PHE A 67 -22.90 19.35 20.48
CA PHE A 67 -23.19 18.85 19.14
C PHE A 67 -21.96 18.86 18.23
N ILE A 68 -21.16 19.93 18.25
CA ILE A 68 -19.94 20.04 17.44
C ILE A 68 -18.94 18.96 17.84
N THR A 69 -18.73 18.76 19.14
CA THR A 69 -17.75 17.80 19.64
C THR A 69 -18.19 16.36 19.35
N GLU A 70 -19.47 16.04 19.56
CA GLU A 70 -20.04 14.73 19.27
C GLU A 70 -19.99 14.42 17.77
N THR A 71 -20.46 15.36 16.94
CA THR A 71 -20.49 15.21 15.49
C THR A 71 -19.08 15.11 14.90
N GLY A 72 -18.15 15.97 15.35
CA GLY A 72 -16.76 15.92 14.93
C GLY A 72 -16.09 14.60 15.27
N THR A 73 -16.34 14.07 16.48
CA THR A 73 -15.81 12.78 16.92
C THR A 73 -16.39 11.63 16.11
N LYS A 74 -17.69 11.67 15.82
CA LYS A 74 -18.35 10.70 14.96
C LYS A 74 -17.77 10.70 13.56
N ILE A 75 -17.61 11.86 12.93
CA ILE A 75 -17.00 11.98 11.59
C ILE A 75 -15.58 11.42 11.59
N LYS A 76 -14.76 11.73 12.59
CA LYS A 76 -13.41 11.17 12.72
C LYS A 76 -13.46 9.64 12.77
N ASN A 77 -14.36 9.06 13.58
CA ASN A 77 -14.47 7.61 13.71
C ASN A 77 -14.95 6.95 12.42
N ASP A 78 -15.96 7.52 11.76
CA ASP A 78 -16.47 7.03 10.46
C ASP A 78 -15.36 7.07 9.39
N MET A 79 -14.59 8.16 9.33
CA MET A 79 -13.43 8.27 8.44
C MET A 79 -12.33 7.25 8.76
N MET A 80 -12.11 6.94 10.04
CA MET A 80 -11.13 5.92 10.44
C MET A 80 -11.59 4.52 10.03
N GLU A 81 -12.86 4.20 10.19
CA GLU A 81 -13.43 2.90 9.81
C GLU A 81 -13.37 2.69 8.30
N GLU A 82 -13.79 3.69 7.50
CA GLU A 82 -13.70 3.62 6.04
C GLU A 82 -12.24 3.51 5.58
N GLN A 83 -11.34 4.30 6.16
CA GLN A 83 -9.91 4.22 5.84
C GLN A 83 -9.33 2.84 6.16
N ASP A 84 -9.63 2.26 7.33
CA ASP A 84 -9.15 0.94 7.72
C ASP A 84 -9.70 -0.15 6.75
N GLY A 85 -10.94 -0.02 6.26
CA GLY A 85 -11.52 -0.92 5.23
C GLY A 85 -10.86 -0.81 3.85
N HIS A 86 -10.48 0.40 3.42
CA HIS A 86 -9.73 0.61 2.18
C HIS A 86 -8.29 0.10 2.29
N VAL A 87 -7.66 0.27 3.46
CA VAL A 87 -6.33 -0.30 3.75
C VAL A 87 -6.37 -1.83 3.68
N PHE A 88 -7.39 -2.47 4.25
CA PHE A 88 -7.60 -3.91 4.11
C PHE A 88 -7.71 -4.34 2.64
N THR A 89 -8.52 -3.63 1.86
CA THR A 89 -8.65 -3.88 0.42
C THR A 89 -7.31 -3.77 -0.31
N ALA A 90 -6.48 -2.77 0.03
CA ALA A 90 -5.15 -2.62 -0.54
C ALA A 90 -4.19 -3.75 -0.14
N ILE A 91 -4.28 -4.26 1.10
CA ILE A 91 -3.50 -5.44 1.53
C ILE A 91 -3.88 -6.66 0.70
N ILE A 92 -5.17 -6.94 0.53
CA ILE A 92 -5.66 -8.06 -0.30
C ILE A 92 -5.20 -7.91 -1.74
N PHE A 93 -5.40 -6.73 -2.35
CA PHE A 93 -4.96 -6.44 -3.71
C PHE A 93 -3.46 -6.72 -3.87
N THR A 94 -2.64 -6.28 -2.91
CA THR A 94 -1.20 -6.51 -2.91
C THR A 94 -0.86 -7.99 -2.83
N ARG A 95 -1.54 -8.76 -1.96
CA ARG A 95 -1.36 -10.22 -1.86
C ARG A 95 -1.68 -10.92 -3.18
N VAL A 96 -2.79 -10.55 -3.83
CA VAL A 96 -3.18 -11.12 -5.15
C VAL A 96 -2.12 -10.81 -6.20
N VAL A 97 -1.63 -9.57 -6.27
CA VAL A 97 -0.58 -9.18 -7.22
C VAL A 97 0.72 -9.97 -6.98
N LEU A 98 1.11 -10.19 -5.73
CA LEU A 98 2.30 -10.97 -5.38
C LEU A 98 2.16 -12.44 -5.79
N ILE A 99 1.03 -13.08 -5.49
CA ILE A 99 0.76 -14.45 -5.92
C ILE A 99 0.83 -14.55 -7.44
N LEU A 100 0.20 -13.61 -8.15
CA LEU A 100 0.23 -13.56 -9.61
C LEU A 100 1.65 -13.39 -10.15
N ALA A 101 2.47 -12.55 -9.53
CA ALA A 101 3.87 -12.37 -9.90
C ALA A 101 4.69 -13.67 -9.74
N VAL A 102 4.52 -14.38 -8.61
CA VAL A 102 5.20 -15.66 -8.37
C VAL A 102 4.79 -16.70 -9.41
N VAL A 103 3.49 -16.80 -9.72
CA VAL A 103 2.97 -17.72 -10.74
C VAL A 103 3.54 -17.40 -12.11
N LEU A 104 3.59 -16.11 -12.50
CA LEU A 104 4.15 -15.68 -13.79
C LEU A 104 5.64 -15.99 -13.89
N ILE A 105 6.41 -15.79 -12.81
CA ILE A 105 7.83 -16.15 -12.77
C ILE A 105 7.99 -17.67 -12.92
N ALA A 106 7.20 -18.48 -12.20
CA ALA A 106 7.27 -19.93 -12.30
C ALA A 106 6.96 -20.43 -13.72
N VAL A 107 5.91 -19.90 -14.37
CA VAL A 107 5.56 -20.22 -15.76
C VAL A 107 6.69 -19.80 -16.72
N ALA A 108 7.25 -18.60 -16.54
CA ALA A 108 8.35 -18.13 -17.36
C ALA A 108 9.58 -19.05 -17.23
N LEU A 109 9.92 -19.47 -16.00
CA LEU A 109 11.01 -20.41 -15.73
C LEU A 109 10.81 -21.74 -16.46
N ILE A 110 9.59 -22.32 -16.39
CA ILE A 110 9.25 -23.57 -17.06
C ILE A 110 9.41 -23.43 -18.59
N ILE A 111 8.86 -22.37 -19.18
CA ILE A 111 8.95 -22.12 -20.63
C ILE A 111 10.42 -21.91 -21.04
N GLY A 112 11.18 -21.16 -20.24
CA GLY A 112 12.59 -20.87 -20.49
C GLY A 112 13.51 -22.09 -20.44
N LEU A 113 13.20 -23.05 -19.56
CA LEU A 113 13.91 -24.34 -19.47
C LEU A 113 13.64 -25.24 -20.69
N ILE A 114 12.44 -25.19 -21.26
CA ILE A 114 12.03 -26.04 -22.40
C ILE A 114 12.51 -25.47 -23.75
N GLY A 115 12.59 -24.15 -23.91
CA GLY A 115 12.92 -23.49 -25.18
C GLY A 115 14.42 -23.39 -25.49
N GLU A 116 15.11 -22.42 -24.90
CA GLU A 116 16.53 -22.14 -25.15
C GLU A 116 17.26 -21.77 -23.84
N PRO A 117 17.76 -22.76 -23.07
CA PRO A 117 18.29 -22.53 -21.73
C PRO A 117 19.46 -21.55 -21.69
N LYS A 118 20.30 -21.51 -22.74
CA LYS A 118 21.50 -20.64 -22.79
C LYS A 118 21.19 -19.13 -22.86
N LYS A 119 20.14 -18.72 -23.57
CA LYS A 119 19.70 -17.30 -23.60
C LYS A 119 18.97 -16.93 -22.32
N TYR A 120 18.29 -17.91 -21.72
CA TYR A 120 17.48 -17.73 -20.52
C TYR A 120 18.33 -17.54 -19.25
N ILE A 121 19.50 -18.20 -19.14
CA ILE A 121 20.44 -18.06 -18.01
C ILE A 121 20.85 -16.60 -17.73
N LYS A 122 21.04 -15.76 -18.77
CA LYS A 122 21.40 -14.34 -18.58
C LYS A 122 20.24 -13.51 -18.01
N GLY A 123 19.00 -13.79 -18.42
CA GLY A 123 17.81 -13.16 -17.84
C GLY A 123 17.53 -13.66 -16.42
N LEU A 124 17.79 -14.95 -16.16
CA LEU A 124 17.67 -15.56 -14.84
C LEU A 124 18.58 -14.91 -13.81
N ALA A 125 19.81 -14.55 -14.18
CA ALA A 125 20.75 -13.92 -13.25
C ALA A 125 20.19 -12.62 -12.63
N GLY A 126 19.48 -11.81 -13.43
CA GLY A 126 18.82 -10.60 -12.94
C GLY A 126 17.63 -10.89 -12.04
N VAL A 127 16.79 -11.86 -12.42
CA VAL A 127 15.61 -12.26 -11.63
C VAL A 127 16.01 -12.91 -10.32
N VAL A 128 17.03 -13.78 -10.33
CA VAL A 128 17.57 -14.43 -9.13
C VAL A 128 18.27 -13.41 -8.24
N GLY A 129 19.05 -12.49 -8.79
CA GLY A 129 19.68 -11.41 -8.02
C GLY A 129 18.64 -10.52 -7.31
N LEU A 130 17.59 -10.12 -8.03
CA LEU A 130 16.47 -9.39 -7.46
C LEU A 130 15.72 -10.22 -6.40
N GLY A 131 15.51 -11.52 -6.68
CA GLY A 131 14.86 -12.45 -5.76
C GLY A 131 15.63 -12.63 -4.45
N ILE A 132 16.96 -12.74 -4.52
CA ILE A 132 17.84 -12.80 -3.34
C ILE A 132 17.76 -11.50 -2.54
N LEU A 133 17.80 -10.34 -3.22
CA LEU A 133 17.66 -9.03 -2.57
C LEU A 133 16.33 -8.94 -1.81
N ILE A 134 15.22 -9.27 -2.46
CA ILE A 134 13.87 -9.26 -1.86
C ILE A 134 13.79 -10.26 -0.71
N PHE A 135 14.40 -11.44 -0.84
CA PHE A 135 14.44 -12.45 0.21
C PHE A 135 15.20 -11.96 1.45
N ILE A 136 16.36 -11.30 1.27
CA ILE A 136 17.11 -10.71 2.38
C ILE A 136 16.24 -9.67 3.09
N ILE A 137 15.60 -8.77 2.34
CA ILE A 137 14.73 -7.74 2.89
C ILE A 137 13.58 -8.36 3.68
N TRP A 138 12.95 -9.42 3.15
CA TRP A 138 11.90 -10.16 3.81
C TRP A 138 12.36 -10.78 5.13
N GLN A 139 13.54 -11.40 5.17
CA GLN A 139 14.10 -11.99 6.40
C GLN A 139 14.39 -10.92 7.46
N THR A 140 14.75 -9.70 7.04
CA THR A 140 15.02 -8.58 7.95
C THR A 140 13.79 -7.75 8.31
N SER A 141 12.64 -8.00 7.69
CA SER A 141 11.40 -7.25 7.95
C SER A 141 10.71 -7.76 9.22
N THR A 142 10.31 -6.83 10.08
CA THR A 142 9.62 -7.15 11.34
C THR A 142 8.23 -7.72 11.09
N ASP A 143 7.88 -8.77 11.82
CA ASP A 143 6.55 -9.36 11.92
C ASP A 143 5.83 -8.98 13.23
N VAL A 144 6.48 -8.16 14.06
CA VAL A 144 5.92 -7.69 15.32
C VAL A 144 4.91 -6.58 15.07
N LEU A 145 3.66 -6.79 15.49
CA LEU A 145 2.66 -5.73 15.53
C LEU A 145 2.96 -4.77 16.68
N PRO A 146 3.01 -3.45 16.44
CA PRO A 146 2.97 -2.46 17.50
C PRO A 146 1.73 -2.64 18.37
N ASP A 147 1.87 -2.40 19.68
CA ASP A 147 0.78 -2.54 20.66
C ASP A 147 -0.49 -1.75 20.28
N THR A 148 -0.32 -0.64 19.55
CA THR A 148 -1.42 0.19 19.05
C THR A 148 -2.28 -0.51 17.99
N LEU A 149 -1.68 -1.36 17.15
CA LEU A 149 -2.40 -2.16 16.15
C LEU A 149 -3.02 -3.40 16.79
N VAL A 150 -2.38 -3.98 17.79
CA VAL A 150 -2.94 -5.07 18.59
C VAL A 150 -4.18 -4.61 19.34
N ALA A 151 -4.12 -3.45 19.99
CA ALA A 151 -5.28 -2.84 20.66
C ALA A 151 -6.44 -2.62 19.68
N LYS A 152 -6.16 -2.09 18.48
CA LYS A 152 -7.19 -1.92 17.43
C LYS A 152 -7.83 -3.23 16.99
N ASN A 153 -7.05 -4.30 16.82
CA ASN A 153 -7.64 -5.61 16.50
C ASN A 153 -8.53 -6.12 17.63
N ASN A 154 -8.15 -5.88 18.90
CA ASN A 154 -8.98 -6.25 20.04
C ASN A 154 -10.29 -5.45 20.08
N ASP A 155 -10.25 -4.15 19.74
CA ASP A 155 -11.45 -3.32 19.62
C ASP A 155 -12.37 -3.82 18.50
N LEU A 156 -11.82 -4.14 17.33
CA LEU A 156 -12.58 -4.72 16.21
C LEU A 156 -13.22 -6.06 16.57
N LEU A 157 -12.48 -6.93 17.27
CA LEU A 157 -12.99 -8.21 17.74
C LEU A 157 -14.11 -8.03 18.78
N ALA A 158 -14.02 -7.02 19.65
CA ALA A 158 -15.08 -6.69 20.60
C ALA A 158 -16.37 -6.22 19.90
N GLU A 159 -16.24 -5.60 18.73
CA GLU A 159 -17.36 -5.20 17.85
C GLU A 159 -17.87 -6.35 16.95
N GLY A 160 -17.27 -7.56 17.03
CA GLY A 160 -17.61 -8.69 16.17
C GLY A 160 -17.09 -8.58 14.74
N LYS A 161 -16.11 -7.70 14.49
CA LYS A 161 -15.44 -7.52 13.19
C LYS A 161 -14.16 -8.36 13.14
N GLU A 162 -13.75 -8.75 11.93
CA GLU A 162 -12.48 -9.46 11.75
C GLU A 162 -11.26 -8.54 11.95
N PRO A 163 -10.15 -9.05 12.50
CA PRO A 163 -8.93 -8.28 12.68
C PRO A 163 -8.34 -7.90 11.31
N ILE A 164 -7.96 -6.63 11.18
CA ILE A 164 -7.48 -6.05 9.92
C ILE A 164 -5.95 -6.12 9.82
N TYR A 165 -5.26 -6.11 10.96
CA TYR A 165 -3.80 -6.10 11.02
C TYR A 165 -3.26 -7.47 11.42
N ASP A 166 -2.29 -8.01 10.68
CA ASP A 166 -1.65 -9.28 11.00
C ASP A 166 -0.13 -9.23 10.82
N ALA A 167 0.57 -10.18 11.44
CA ALA A 167 2.03 -10.23 11.43
C ALA A 167 2.57 -10.32 10.00
N GLU A 168 1.87 -11.06 9.14
CA GLU A 168 2.20 -11.19 7.73
C GLU A 168 2.03 -9.86 6.97
N GLY A 169 0.93 -9.14 7.17
CA GLY A 169 0.68 -7.83 6.58
C GLY A 169 1.71 -6.79 7.02
N MET A 170 2.11 -6.81 8.29
CA MET A 170 3.21 -5.97 8.80
C MET A 170 4.55 -6.28 8.13
N LYS A 171 4.89 -7.57 8.04
CA LYS A 171 6.12 -8.01 7.38
C LYS A 171 6.14 -7.63 5.90
N LEU A 172 4.99 -7.76 5.24
CA LEU A 172 4.81 -7.42 3.84
C LEU A 172 4.91 -5.91 3.60
N ALA A 173 4.27 -5.09 4.43
CA ALA A 173 4.36 -3.63 4.34
C ALA A 173 5.80 -3.15 4.61
N GLY A 174 6.45 -3.63 5.67
CA GLY A 174 7.84 -3.29 5.99
C GLY A 174 8.81 -3.72 4.89
N GLY A 175 8.62 -4.92 4.35
CA GLY A 175 9.40 -5.44 3.23
C GLY A 175 9.20 -4.64 1.94
N ALA A 176 7.97 -4.23 1.64
CA ALA A 176 7.65 -3.41 0.48
C ALA A 176 8.29 -2.02 0.55
N ILE A 177 8.17 -1.33 1.70
CA ILE A 177 8.78 -0.01 1.92
C ILE A 177 10.30 -0.09 1.79
N THR A 178 10.93 -1.06 2.46
CA THR A 178 12.38 -1.24 2.43
C THR A 178 12.85 -1.57 1.01
N SER A 179 12.14 -2.45 0.30
CA SER A 179 12.42 -2.79 -1.10
C SER A 179 12.33 -1.57 -2.01
N ALA A 180 11.28 -0.75 -1.86
CA ALA A 180 11.11 0.46 -2.65
C ALA A 180 12.30 1.42 -2.45
N ILE A 181 12.70 1.66 -1.19
CA ILE A 181 13.85 2.53 -0.87
C ILE A 181 15.14 1.99 -1.53
N VAL A 182 15.43 0.70 -1.34
CA VAL A 182 16.64 0.07 -1.91
C VAL A 182 16.62 0.15 -3.44
N LEU A 183 15.49 -0.12 -4.08
CA LEU A 183 15.36 -0.05 -5.54
C LEU A 183 15.52 1.38 -6.07
N ILE A 184 15.03 2.39 -5.35
CA ILE A 184 15.28 3.80 -5.68
C ILE A 184 16.78 4.10 -5.63
N PHE A 185 17.49 3.68 -4.58
CA PHE A 185 18.94 3.87 -4.49
C PHE A 185 19.69 3.19 -5.63
N ILE A 186 19.34 1.95 -5.96
CA ILE A 186 19.93 1.21 -7.09
C ILE A 186 19.66 1.95 -8.40
N ALA A 187 18.44 2.46 -8.61
CA ALA A 187 18.08 3.19 -9.83
C ALA A 187 18.89 4.49 -9.97
N VAL A 188 19.03 5.27 -8.88
CA VAL A 188 19.83 6.49 -8.85
C VAL A 188 21.31 6.18 -9.10
N ALA A 189 21.86 5.16 -8.44
CA ALA A 189 23.25 4.73 -8.64
C ALA A 189 23.51 4.25 -10.07
N ALA A 190 22.57 3.51 -10.68
CA ALA A 190 22.66 3.09 -12.07
C ALA A 190 22.61 4.27 -13.04
N TRP A 191 21.79 5.28 -12.74
CA TRP A 191 21.70 6.49 -13.57
C TRP A 191 23.01 7.30 -13.55
N ILE A 192 23.57 7.54 -12.36
CA ILE A 192 24.86 8.22 -12.19
C ILE A 192 25.98 7.38 -12.82
N GLY A 193 26.02 6.07 -12.55
CA GLY A 193 27.03 5.16 -13.09
C GLY A 193 27.01 5.08 -14.61
N SER A 194 25.83 5.13 -15.24
CA SER A 194 25.67 5.18 -16.70
C SER A 194 26.23 6.47 -17.30
N ALA A 195 26.01 7.61 -16.63
CA ALA A 195 26.59 8.89 -17.05
C ALA A 195 28.12 8.90 -16.90
N VAL A 196 28.66 8.41 -15.79
CA VAL A 196 30.11 8.32 -15.55
C VAL A 196 30.78 7.35 -16.53
N TYR A 197 30.17 6.18 -16.79
CA TYR A 197 30.70 5.21 -17.75
C TYR A 197 30.78 5.79 -19.17
N LYS A 198 29.79 6.60 -19.57
CA LYS A 198 29.83 7.30 -20.86
C LYS A 198 30.97 8.31 -20.95
N VAL A 199 31.30 9.00 -19.85
CA VAL A 199 32.39 9.98 -19.81
C VAL A 199 33.77 9.32 -19.82
N VAL A 200 33.95 8.20 -19.09
CA VAL A 200 35.24 7.49 -19.01
C VAL A 200 35.57 6.70 -20.28
N LYS A 201 34.55 6.26 -21.04
CA LYS A 201 34.72 5.55 -22.30
C LYS A 201 34.84 6.48 -23.52
N SER A 202 34.61 7.79 -23.34
CA SER A 202 34.76 8.81 -24.37
C SER A 202 36.18 9.36 -24.42
#